data_AF-A0A8T5PK41-F1
#
_entry.id   AF-A0A8T5PK41-F1
#
_cell.length_a   1.000
_cell.length_b   1.000
_cell.length_c   1.000
_cell.angle_alpha   90.00
_cell.angle_beta   90.00
_cell.angle_gamma   90.00
#
_symmetry.space_group_name_H-M   'P 1'
#
loop_
_entity.id
_entity.type
_entity.pdbx_description
1 polymer ?
#
loop_
_entity_poly.entity_id
_entity_poly.type
_entity_poly.pdbx_seq_one_letter_code
_entity_poly.pdbx_strand_id
1 'polypeptide(L)'
;ELLIKKGAKRKEIARILCISEAAVSQYLNNKRGSRLRLSKNELIKIDKIAERILKSYRKGKRISKKSLARDFCIICRLLKNKV
;
A
#
# COMPACT_ATOMS: atom_id res chain seq x y z
N GLU A 1 -6.45 -1.67 2.33
CA GLU A 1 -7.00 -1.90 3.69
C GLU A 1 -6.02 -1.60 4.82
N LEU A 2 -4.80 -2.14 4.83
CA LEU A 2 -3.84 -1.98 5.94
C LEU A 2 -3.60 -0.52 6.37
N LEU A 3 -3.46 0.40 5.41
CA LEU A 3 -3.30 1.84 5.69
C LEU A 3 -4.53 2.45 6.39
N ILE A 4 -5.74 2.03 6.00
CA ILE A 4 -7.00 2.45 6.64
C ILE A 4 -7.05 1.93 8.07
N LYS A 5 -6.73 0.64 8.28
CA LYS A 5 -6.69 0.01 9.62
C LYS A 5 -5.72 0.71 10.57
N LYS A 6 -4.67 1.33 10.04
CA LYS A 6 -3.70 2.15 10.80
C LYS A 6 -4.09 3.62 10.93
N GLY A 7 -5.31 4.00 10.52
CA GLY A 7 -5.88 5.33 10.72
C GLY A 7 -5.58 6.35 9.62
N ALA A 8 -5.14 5.93 8.43
CA ALA A 8 -4.98 6.85 7.29
C ALA A 8 -6.32 7.09 6.58
N LYS A 9 -6.58 8.33 6.18
CA LYS A 9 -7.76 8.71 5.38
C LYS A 9 -7.52 8.39 3.89
N ARG A 10 -8.58 8.15 3.12
CA ARG A 10 -8.51 7.84 1.67
C ARG A 10 -7.70 8.89 0.88
N LYS A 11 -7.92 10.17 1.18
CA LYS A 11 -7.18 11.31 0.61
C LYS A 11 -5.68 11.27 0.89
N GLU A 12 -5.27 10.84 2.08
CA GLU A 12 -3.85 10.67 2.42
C GLU A 12 -3.25 9.50 1.65
N ILE A 13 -3.96 8.38 1.59
CA ILE A 13 -3.53 7.19 0.84
C ILE A 13 -3.31 7.52 -0.64
N ALA A 14 -4.25 8.24 -1.26
CA ALA A 14 -4.14 8.71 -2.64
C ALA A 14 -2.87 9.54 -2.87
N ARG A 15 -2.60 10.51 -1.98
CA ARG A 15 -1.39 11.35 -2.05
C ARG A 15 -0.11 10.54 -1.84
N ILE A 16 -0.09 9.64 -0.85
CA ILE A 16 1.08 8.83 -0.49
C ILE A 16 1.47 7.88 -1.63
N LEU A 17 0.47 7.22 -2.22
CA LEU A 17 0.69 6.21 -3.25
C LEU A 17 0.67 6.79 -4.68
N CYS A 18 0.49 8.12 -4.82
CA CYS A 18 0.39 8.81 -6.10
C CYS A 18 -0.69 8.21 -7.03
N ILE A 19 -1.87 7.90 -6.49
CA ILE A 19 -3.03 7.40 -7.25
C ILE A 19 -4.26 8.26 -6.94
N SER A 20 -5.33 8.14 -7.73
CA SER A 20 -6.57 8.87 -7.46
C SER A 20 -7.32 8.32 -6.25
N GLU A 21 -8.10 9.16 -5.56
CA GLU A 21 -9.01 8.70 -4.51
C GLU A 21 -10.04 7.70 -5.04
N ALA A 22 -10.46 7.85 -6.30
CA ALA A 22 -11.31 6.89 -6.99
C ALA A 22 -10.65 5.51 -7.12
N ALA A 23 -9.35 5.45 -7.43
CA ALA A 23 -8.60 4.19 -7.45
C ALA A 23 -8.54 3.54 -6.07
N VAL A 24 -8.33 4.32 -5.00
CA VAL A 24 -8.39 3.83 -3.61
C VAL A 24 -9.77 3.22 -3.31
N SER A 25 -10.84 3.92 -3.69
CA SER A 25 -12.22 3.45 -3.53
C SER A 25 -12.46 2.12 -4.27
N GLN A 26 -11.95 1.98 -5.50
CA GLN A 26 -12.09 0.74 -6.27
C GLN A 26 -11.38 -0.46 -5.62
N TYR A 27 -10.20 -0.27 -5.02
CA TYR A 27 -9.54 -1.33 -4.25
C TYR A 27 -10.30 -1.68 -2.97
N LEU A 28 -10.82 -0.70 -2.24
CA LEU A 28 -11.56 -0.94 -0.99
C LEU A 28 -12.92 -1.60 -1.21
N ASN A 29 -13.58 -1.32 -2.33
CA ASN A 29 -14.86 -1.92 -2.70
C ASN A 29 -14.69 -3.23 -3.48
N ASN A 30 -13.52 -3.87 -3.41
CA ASN A 30 -13.25 -5.15 -4.07
C ASN A 30 -13.43 -5.16 -5.60
N LYS A 31 -13.54 -3.98 -6.23
CA LYS A 31 -13.61 -3.84 -7.70
C LYS A 31 -12.26 -4.12 -8.36
N ARG A 32 -11.16 -4.02 -7.61
CA ARG A 32 -9.79 -4.37 -8.03
C ARG A 32 -9.11 -5.19 -6.96
N GLY A 33 -8.28 -6.16 -7.37
CA GLY A 33 -7.44 -6.95 -6.48
C GLY A 33 -8.17 -7.97 -5.60
N SER A 34 -9.49 -8.16 -5.75
CA SER A 34 -10.30 -9.06 -4.92
C SER A 34 -9.97 -10.55 -5.06
N ARG A 35 -9.37 -10.95 -6.19
CA ARG A 35 -8.89 -12.32 -6.42
C ARG A 35 -7.52 -12.60 -5.79
N LEU A 36 -6.82 -11.57 -5.31
CA LEU A 36 -5.46 -11.70 -4.80
C LEU A 36 -5.48 -12.35 -3.40
N ARG A 37 -4.92 -13.57 -3.29
CA ARG A 37 -4.82 -14.29 -2.02
C ARG A 37 -3.41 -14.24 -1.44
N LEU A 38 -3.25 -13.49 -0.35
CA LEU A 38 -1.98 -13.32 0.35
C LEU A 38 -1.90 -14.31 1.54
N SER A 39 -0.76 -15.00 1.64
CA SER A 39 -0.40 -15.78 2.82
C SER A 39 -0.13 -14.85 4.01
N LYS A 40 -0.17 -15.40 5.22
CA LYS A 40 0.15 -14.68 6.45
C LYS A 40 1.53 -14.01 6.39
N ASN A 41 2.52 -14.71 5.82
CA ASN A 41 3.89 -14.19 5.69
C ASN A 41 3.99 -13.03 4.71
N GLU A 42 3.24 -13.06 3.60
CA GLU A 42 3.18 -11.95 2.65
C GLU A 42 2.48 -10.74 3.25
N LEU A 43 1.37 -10.96 3.97
CA LEU A 43 0.65 -9.90 4.69
C LEU A 43 1.56 -9.20 5.72
N ILE A 44 2.35 -9.95 6.49
CA ILE A 44 3.31 -9.37 7.45
C ILE A 44 4.34 -8.48 6.73
N LYS A 45 4.88 -8.90 5.59
CA LYS A 45 5.84 -8.10 4.82
C LYS A 45 5.21 -6.82 4.28
N ILE A 46 4.00 -6.91 3.75
CA ILE A 46 3.26 -5.74 3.23
C ILE A 46 2.87 -4.80 4.38
N ASP A 47 2.51 -5.32 5.55
CA ASP A 47 2.16 -4.51 6.71
C ASP A 47 3.35 -3.70 7.23
N LYS A 48 4.55 -4.29 7.27
CA LYS A 48 5.80 -3.57 7.60
C LYS A 48 6.07 -2.42 6.64
N ILE A 49 5.84 -2.62 5.33
CA ILE A 49 5.97 -1.56 4.33
C ILE A 49 4.94 -0.46 4.59
N ALA A 50 3.67 -0.82 4.81
CA ALA A 50 2.59 0.12 5.09
C ALA A 50 2.87 0.96 6.35
N GLU A 51 3.37 0.33 7.42
CA GLU A 51 3.74 1.02 8.66
C GLU A 51 4.89 2.01 8.44
N ARG A 52 5.96 1.59 7.76
CA ARG A 52 7.10 2.47 7.45
C ARG A 52 6.66 3.69 6.62
N ILE A 53 5.80 3.47 5.62
CA ILE A 53 5.23 4.52 4.78
C ILE A 53 4.46 5.53 5.64
N LEU A 54 3.54 5.06 6.49
CA LEU A 54 2.74 5.95 7.35
C LEU A 54 3.57 6.68 8.38
N LYS A 55 4.52 6.00 9.02
CA LYS A 55 5.44 6.63 9.97
C LYS A 55 6.24 7.75 9.32
N SER A 56 6.66 7.57 8.06
CA SER A 56 7.39 8.59 7.32
C SER A 56 6.47 9.77 6.97
N TYR A 57 5.28 9.49 6.45
CA TYR A 57 4.27 10.50 6.11
C TYR A 57 3.87 11.36 7.31
N ARG A 58 3.54 10.73 8.46
CA ARG A 58 3.13 11.42 9.69
C ARG A 58 4.23 12.29 10.29
N LYS A 59 5.50 11.92 10.09
CA LYS A 59 6.66 12.73 10.51
C LYS A 59 6.96 13.89 9.54
N GLY A 60 6.09 14.15 8.56
CA GLY A 60 6.31 15.16 7.53
C GLY A 60 7.48 14.82 6.58
N LYS A 61 8.02 13.60 6.63
CA LYS A 61 9.15 13.21 5.77
C LYS A 61 8.65 12.97 4.37
N ARG A 62 9.29 13.61 3.40
CA ARG A 62 9.03 13.36 1.99
C ARG A 62 9.47 11.94 1.63
N ILE A 63 8.52 11.09 1.26
CA ILE A 63 8.84 9.77 0.71
C ILE A 63 9.36 9.98 -0.70
N SER A 64 10.63 9.62 -0.94
CA SER A 64 11.22 9.74 -2.27
C SER A 64 10.57 8.74 -3.24
N LYS A 65 10.41 9.14 -4.51
CA LYS A 65 9.95 8.24 -5.58
C LYS A 65 10.78 6.96 -5.64
N LYS A 66 12.10 7.06 -5.41
CA LYS A 66 13.03 5.91 -5.36
C LYS A 66 12.75 4.97 -4.17
N SER A 67 12.37 5.48 -3.00
CA SER A 67 11.93 4.62 -1.90
C SER A 67 10.65 3.88 -2.29
N LEU A 68 9.65 4.63 -2.75
CA LEU A 68 8.34 4.06 -3.06
C LEU A 68 8.44 3.00 -4.19
N ALA A 69 9.25 3.27 -5.21
CA ALA A 69 9.53 2.30 -6.29
C ALA A 69 10.18 1.01 -5.75
N ARG A 70 11.11 1.11 -4.78
CA ARG A 70 11.68 -0.08 -4.13
C ARG A 70 10.62 -0.88 -3.38
N ASP A 71 9.72 -0.21 -2.65
CA ASP A 71 8.62 -0.87 -1.95
C ASP A 71 7.69 -1.59 -2.94
N PHE A 72 7.35 -0.94 -4.05
CA PHE A 72 6.57 -1.56 -5.12
C PHE A 72 7.28 -2.78 -5.71
N CYS A 73 8.58 -2.69 -6.03
CA CYS A 73 9.33 -3.85 -6.52
C CYS A 73 9.34 -5.03 -5.54
N ILE A 74 9.46 -4.77 -4.23
CA ILE A 74 9.36 -5.82 -3.21
C ILE A 74 7.99 -6.47 -3.25
N ILE A 75 6.92 -5.67 -3.29
CA ILE A 75 5.55 -6.18 -3.39
C ILE A 75 5.38 -6.98 -4.69
N CYS A 76 5.75 -6.44 -5.85
CA CYS A 76 5.65 -7.16 -7.13
C CYS A 76 6.39 -8.51 -7.11
N ARG A 77 7.56 -8.58 -6.47
CA ARG A 77 8.29 -9.84 -6.31
C ARG A 77 7.57 -10.83 -5.40
N LEU A 78 6.92 -10.35 -4.34
CA LEU A 78 6.05 -11.19 -3.49
C LEU A 78 4.82 -11.70 -4.25
N LEU A 79 4.28 -10.89 -5.16
CA LEU A 79 3.05 -11.21 -5.89
C LEU A 79 3.29 -11.95 -7.21
N LYS A 80 4.54 -12.20 -7.62
CA LYS A 80 4.91 -12.68 -8.96
C LYS A 80 4.12 -13.92 -9.43
N ASN A 81 3.73 -14.81 -8.51
CA ASN A 81 3.03 -16.06 -8.81
C ASN A 81 1.57 -16.07 -8.29
N LYS A 82 0.99 -14.90 -8.04
CA LYS A 82 -0.30 -14.74 -7.33
C LYS A 82 -1.39 -14.06 -8.15
N VAL A 83 -1.07 -13.69 -9.39
CA VAL A 83 -1.92 -12.98 -10.34
C VAL A 83 -2.00 -13.79 -11.61
#